data_AF-A0A2D8MRI9-F1
#
_entry.id   AF-A0A2D8MRI9-F1
#
_cell.length_a   1.000
_cell.length_b   1.000
_cell.length_c   1.000
_cell.angle_alpha   90.00
_cell.angle_beta   90.00
_cell.angle_gamma   90.00
#
_symmetry.space_group_name_H-M   'P 1'
#
loop_
_entity.id
_entity.type
_entity.pdbx_description
1 polymer ?
#
loop_
_entity_poly.entity_id
_entity_poly.type
_entity_poly.pdbx_seq_one_letter_code
_entity_poly.pdbx_strand_id
1 'polypeptide(L)'
;MIKHYLLNLMIFSSVLFHSCDFNDHIIEYEQNLVVFASIEANFPVKDTVLVSRSASIDEDVFANDLWVNDAMVVLIDDSTGITLPFINVGPGKYFPVTDTSSIQDLNAYINYIIRPGATYSLVVKNEIDSVIAKTTVPAAMNIRPIDLGDYECPDGEVLPAGVIDVNNLDSLSFEQLLTFASDPINYIISNNINVDTVIYRFGDCFTKSFASYPMFGVDFDADDYQTVKILSYALDANKRGLEPLDSLSNTLDPDSGGFIDYNYNRIRDSVFVNLIYDTTLGFTIWKGRYLRDENSVPYRINPWQWNIETAPTPVMWLYFDYYGLQLMTFQATSESYFNYFSGDPVGLNIWLLPDSNFEGGLGVFYSSFASRFLVHVKRDE
;
A
#
# COMPACT_ATOMS: atom_id res chain seq x y z
N MET A 1 6.87 42.67 -57.97
CA MET A 1 6.20 42.32 -56.70
C MET A 1 5.84 40.82 -56.61
N ILE A 2 5.17 40.23 -57.60
CA ILE A 2 4.75 38.80 -57.57
C ILE A 2 5.92 37.79 -57.46
N LYS A 3 7.06 38.05 -58.13
CA LYS A 3 8.26 37.18 -58.07
C LYS A 3 8.91 37.09 -56.68
N HIS A 4 8.85 38.16 -55.87
CA HIS A 4 9.39 38.14 -54.50
C HIS A 4 8.47 37.41 -53.53
N TYR A 5 7.14 37.49 -53.75
CA TYR A 5 6.18 36.74 -52.95
C TYR A 5 6.29 35.21 -53.18
N LEU A 6 6.50 34.78 -54.42
CA LEU A 6 6.72 33.36 -54.76
C LEU A 6 8.04 32.81 -54.20
N LEU A 7 9.11 33.61 -54.19
CA LEU A 7 10.39 33.22 -53.61
C LEU A 7 10.31 33.11 -52.09
N ASN A 8 9.64 34.06 -51.43
CA ASN A 8 9.40 34.01 -49.98
C ASN A 8 8.47 32.84 -49.60
N LEU A 9 7.48 32.50 -50.42
CA LEU A 9 6.60 31.35 -50.20
C LEU A 9 7.37 30.02 -50.34
N MET A 10 8.29 29.90 -51.32
CA MET A 10 9.16 28.72 -51.44
C MET A 10 10.13 28.59 -50.27
N ILE A 11 10.74 29.69 -49.82
CA ILE A 11 11.67 29.67 -48.67
C ILE A 11 10.92 29.29 -47.39
N PHE A 12 9.72 29.84 -47.17
CA PHE A 12 8.88 29.50 -46.02
C PHE A 12 8.39 28.04 -46.08
N SER A 13 8.11 27.53 -47.28
CA SER A 13 7.77 26.12 -47.49
C SER A 13 8.95 25.18 -47.22
N SER A 14 10.18 25.54 -47.59
CA SER A 14 11.37 24.74 -47.28
C SER A 14 11.73 24.73 -45.79
N VAL A 15 11.39 25.78 -45.04
CA VAL A 15 11.58 25.82 -43.58
C VAL A 15 10.52 24.98 -42.86
N LEU A 16 9.32 24.81 -43.44
CA LEU A 16 8.26 23.93 -42.90
C LEU A 16 8.52 22.43 -43.15
N PHE A 17 9.32 22.06 -44.15
CA PHE A 17 9.68 20.66 -44.44
C PHE A 17 10.97 20.18 -43.75
N HIS A 18 11.67 21.06 -43.02
CA HIS A 18 12.72 20.65 -42.06
C HIS A 18 12.15 20.43 -40.65
N SER A 19 10.84 20.16 -40.54
CA SER A 19 10.25 19.63 -39.32
C SER A 19 10.99 18.36 -38.91
N CYS A 20 11.62 18.42 -37.74
CA CYS A 20 12.19 17.37 -36.93
C CYS A 20 12.31 16.00 -37.62
N ASP A 21 13.54 15.61 -37.97
CA ASP A 21 13.86 14.19 -38.04
C ASP A 21 13.53 13.63 -36.66
N PHE A 22 12.43 12.89 -36.53
CA PHE A 22 12.19 12.08 -35.35
C PHE A 22 13.32 11.07 -35.38
N ASN A 23 14.34 11.33 -34.57
CA ASN A 23 15.40 10.39 -34.31
C ASN A 23 14.79 9.25 -33.49
N ASP A 24 13.91 8.47 -34.14
CA ASP A 24 13.32 7.25 -33.64
C ASP A 24 14.44 6.23 -33.61
N HIS A 25 15.32 6.37 -32.62
CA HIS A 25 16.13 5.25 -32.20
C HIS A 25 15.15 4.16 -31.79
N ILE A 26 15.00 3.16 -32.66
CA ILE A 26 14.33 1.92 -32.31
C ILE A 26 15.09 1.38 -31.10
N ILE A 27 14.47 1.47 -29.93
CA ILE A 27 15.01 0.89 -28.71
C ILE A 27 14.91 -0.62 -28.93
N GLU A 28 16.05 -1.27 -29.14
CA GLU A 28 16.10 -2.73 -29.16
C GLU A 28 15.79 -3.22 -27.75
N TYR A 29 14.79 -4.11 -27.65
CA TYR A 29 14.40 -4.68 -26.36
C TYR A 29 15.52 -5.56 -25.81
N GLU A 30 15.91 -5.30 -24.57
CA GLU A 30 16.81 -6.16 -23.79
C GLU A 30 16.03 -6.83 -22.66
N GLN A 31 16.17 -8.15 -22.54
CA GLN A 31 15.59 -8.90 -21.43
C GLN A 31 16.32 -8.54 -20.13
N ASN A 32 15.55 -8.22 -19.09
CA ASN A 32 16.07 -7.87 -17.78
C ASN A 32 15.40 -8.72 -16.70
N LEU A 33 16.13 -8.95 -15.60
CA LEU A 33 15.52 -9.45 -14.36
C LEU A 33 14.63 -8.36 -13.76
N VAL A 34 13.45 -8.77 -13.28
CA VAL A 34 12.50 -7.92 -12.58
C VAL A 34 12.39 -8.42 -11.15
N VAL A 35 12.76 -7.59 -10.18
CA VAL A 35 12.84 -8.00 -8.77
C VAL A 35 12.06 -7.04 -7.88
N PHE A 36 11.18 -7.58 -7.03
CA PHE A 36 10.49 -6.82 -6.00
C PHE A 36 10.83 -7.37 -4.62
N ALA A 37 11.29 -6.50 -3.73
CA ALA A 37 11.66 -6.86 -2.37
C ALA A 37 11.46 -5.70 -1.39
N SER A 38 11.11 -6.04 -0.15
CA SER A 38 11.00 -5.10 0.96
C SER A 38 11.60 -5.69 2.24
N ILE A 39 12.21 -4.82 3.05
CA ILE A 39 12.63 -5.16 4.42
C ILE A 39 12.13 -4.10 5.40
N GLU A 40 11.84 -4.51 6.64
CA GLU A 40 11.35 -3.60 7.68
C GLU A 40 12.26 -3.67 8.90
N ALA A 41 12.63 -2.50 9.42
CA ALA A 41 13.42 -2.36 10.63
C ALA A 41 12.80 -3.10 11.82
N ASN A 42 13.65 -3.61 12.72
CA ASN A 42 13.29 -4.29 13.97
C ASN A 42 12.57 -5.64 13.82
N PHE A 43 12.41 -6.13 12.60
CA PHE A 43 11.85 -7.45 12.32
C PHE A 43 12.81 -8.31 11.50
N PRO A 44 12.66 -9.65 11.53
CA PRO A 44 13.20 -10.49 10.48
C PRO A 44 12.49 -10.18 9.14
N VAL A 45 13.02 -10.69 8.04
CA VAL A 45 12.40 -10.53 6.72
C VAL A 45 10.99 -11.15 6.71
N LYS A 46 9.96 -10.33 6.49
CA LYS A 46 8.55 -10.78 6.53
C LYS A 46 7.97 -11.10 5.15
N ASP A 47 8.49 -10.45 4.11
CA ASP A 47 7.96 -10.54 2.75
C ASP A 47 8.81 -11.47 1.88
N THR A 48 8.18 -12.02 0.83
CA THR A 48 8.91 -12.79 -0.19
C THR A 48 9.59 -11.84 -1.17
N VAL A 49 10.79 -12.23 -1.64
CA VAL A 49 11.41 -11.61 -2.81
C VAL A 49 10.76 -12.21 -4.05
N LEU A 50 10.22 -11.37 -4.92
CA LEU A 50 9.64 -11.78 -6.19
C LEU A 50 10.68 -11.60 -7.30
N VAL A 51 10.89 -12.63 -8.11
CA VAL A 51 11.86 -12.64 -9.21
C VAL A 51 11.20 -13.16 -10.48
N SER A 52 11.18 -12.32 -11.51
CA SER A 52 10.75 -12.66 -12.86
C SER A 52 11.73 -12.09 -13.90
N ARG A 53 11.43 -12.31 -15.18
CA ARG A 53 12.10 -11.62 -16.29
C ARG A 53 11.09 -10.78 -17.07
N SER A 54 11.56 -9.71 -17.70
CA SER A 54 10.78 -8.99 -18.70
C SER A 54 10.58 -9.86 -19.94
N ALA A 55 9.58 -9.52 -20.75
CA ALA A 55 9.35 -10.12 -22.07
C ALA A 55 9.16 -9.03 -23.13
N SER A 56 9.54 -9.34 -24.37
CA SER A 56 9.20 -8.48 -25.51
C SER A 56 7.69 -8.55 -25.79
N ILE A 57 7.12 -7.49 -26.38
CA ILE A 57 5.72 -7.48 -26.80
C ILE A 57 5.43 -8.58 -27.84
N ASP A 58 6.41 -8.91 -28.68
CA ASP A 58 6.30 -9.93 -29.72
C ASP A 58 6.64 -11.34 -29.22
N GLU A 59 7.01 -11.49 -27.94
CA GLU A 59 7.33 -12.79 -27.35
C GLU A 59 6.03 -13.55 -27.02
N ASP A 60 5.85 -14.72 -27.63
CA ASP A 60 4.72 -15.62 -27.34
C ASP A 60 4.97 -16.40 -26.04
N VAL A 61 4.71 -15.74 -24.91
CA VAL A 61 4.94 -16.27 -23.57
C VAL A 61 3.78 -15.91 -22.63
N PHE A 62 3.35 -16.87 -21.80
CA PHE A 62 2.38 -16.58 -20.76
C PHE A 62 3.06 -15.93 -19.55
N ALA A 63 2.36 -15.03 -18.85
CA ALA A 63 2.90 -14.36 -17.66
C ALA A 63 3.41 -15.34 -16.58
N ASN A 64 2.81 -16.53 -16.47
CA ASN A 64 3.23 -17.56 -15.53
C ASN A 64 4.59 -18.20 -15.89
N ASP A 65 5.02 -18.10 -17.14
CA ASP A 65 6.29 -18.64 -17.63
C ASP A 65 7.45 -17.62 -17.49
N LEU A 66 7.15 -16.40 -17.01
CA LEU A 66 8.14 -15.36 -16.77
C LEU A 66 8.79 -15.45 -15.38
N TRP A 67 8.25 -16.28 -14.48
CA TRP A 67 8.81 -16.47 -13.15
C TRP A 67 10.15 -17.21 -13.20
N VAL A 68 11.16 -16.68 -12.49
CA VAL A 68 12.49 -17.28 -12.42
C VAL A 68 12.58 -18.10 -11.12
N ASN A 69 12.77 -19.42 -11.25
CA ASN A 69 12.69 -20.36 -10.11
C ASN A 69 14.05 -20.84 -9.61
N ASP A 70 15.11 -20.59 -10.37
CA ASP A 70 16.47 -21.08 -10.19
C ASP A 70 17.47 -19.95 -9.89
N ALA A 71 16.99 -18.76 -9.52
CA ALA A 71 17.83 -17.67 -9.06
C ALA A 71 18.46 -17.95 -7.68
N MET A 72 19.72 -17.56 -7.52
CA MET A 72 20.38 -17.34 -6.25
C MET A 72 19.97 -15.95 -5.72
N VAL A 73 19.35 -15.91 -4.54
CA VAL A 73 18.91 -14.68 -3.89
C VAL A 73 19.56 -14.57 -2.51
N VAL A 74 20.29 -13.47 -2.27
CA VAL A 74 21.02 -13.24 -1.02
C VAL A 74 20.88 -11.78 -0.58
N LEU A 75 20.46 -11.57 0.66
CA LEU A 75 20.50 -10.27 1.33
C LEU A 75 21.82 -10.15 2.09
N ILE A 76 22.46 -9.00 1.98
CA ILE A 76 23.75 -8.69 2.61
C ILE A 76 23.56 -7.46 3.48
N ASP A 77 23.96 -7.56 4.74
CA ASP A 77 24.11 -6.41 5.61
C ASP A 77 25.47 -5.76 5.32
N ASP A 78 25.49 -4.65 4.60
CA ASP A 78 26.72 -4.01 4.13
C ASP A 78 27.61 -3.53 5.30
N SER A 79 27.03 -3.32 6.47
CA SER A 79 27.77 -2.84 7.64
C SER A 79 28.48 -3.95 8.43
N THR A 80 28.02 -5.21 8.33
CA THR A 80 28.63 -6.35 9.03
C THR A 80 29.18 -7.43 8.11
N GLY A 81 28.75 -7.45 6.85
CA GLY A 81 29.03 -8.52 5.89
C GLY A 81 28.22 -9.80 6.13
N ILE A 82 27.28 -9.81 7.08
CA ILE A 82 26.44 -10.98 7.35
C ILE A 82 25.43 -11.15 6.23
N THR A 83 25.36 -12.37 5.68
CA THR A 83 24.48 -12.72 4.58
C THR A 83 23.29 -13.56 5.04
N LEU A 84 22.13 -13.32 4.45
CA LEU A 84 20.93 -14.14 4.59
C LEU A 84 20.55 -14.72 3.21
N PRO A 85 20.73 -16.03 2.98
CA PRO A 85 20.30 -16.67 1.74
C PRO A 85 18.78 -16.88 1.72
N PHE A 86 18.20 -16.88 0.53
CA PHE A 86 16.78 -17.16 0.31
C PHE A 86 16.63 -18.43 -0.51
N ILE A 87 15.52 -19.12 -0.29
CA ILE A 87 15.17 -20.39 -0.91
C ILE A 87 13.91 -20.17 -1.74
N ASN A 88 13.81 -20.81 -2.91
CA ASN A 88 12.59 -20.78 -3.70
C ASN A 88 11.45 -21.49 -2.95
N VAL A 89 10.34 -20.79 -2.73
CA VAL A 89 9.12 -21.27 -2.04
C VAL A 89 7.91 -21.33 -2.95
N GLY A 90 8.09 -21.08 -4.24
CA GLY A 90 7.04 -21.08 -5.26
C GLY A 90 7.47 -20.32 -6.52
N PRO A 91 6.59 -20.23 -7.53
CA PRO A 91 6.89 -19.55 -8.80
C PRO A 91 7.43 -18.14 -8.58
N GLY A 92 8.72 -17.94 -8.84
CA GLY A 92 9.42 -16.67 -8.67
C GLY A 92 9.46 -16.12 -7.24
N LYS A 93 9.14 -16.92 -6.22
CA LYS A 93 9.03 -16.48 -4.83
C LYS A 93 10.16 -17.04 -3.99
N TYR A 94 10.84 -16.16 -3.29
CA TYR A 94 12.00 -16.51 -2.46
C TYR A 94 11.78 -16.06 -1.02
N PHE A 95 12.06 -16.95 -0.06
CA PHE A 95 11.97 -16.66 1.38
C PHE A 95 13.14 -17.30 2.13
N PRO A 96 13.61 -16.75 3.27
CA PRO A 96 14.77 -17.30 3.98
C PRO A 96 14.57 -18.69 4.57
N VAL A 97 13.31 -19.09 4.80
CA VAL A 97 12.95 -20.38 5.43
C VAL A 97 11.73 -21.00 4.75
N THR A 98 11.50 -22.28 5.04
CA THR A 98 10.39 -23.11 4.54
C THR A 98 9.81 -23.94 5.67
N ASP A 99 8.68 -24.60 5.43
CA ASP A 99 8.06 -25.58 6.33
C ASP A 99 8.96 -26.79 6.64
N THR A 100 9.96 -27.03 5.81
CA THR A 100 10.95 -28.12 5.92
C THR A 100 12.30 -27.67 6.48
N SER A 101 12.45 -26.39 6.83
CA SER A 101 13.69 -25.83 7.39
C SER A 101 14.02 -26.41 8.76
N SER A 102 15.32 -26.56 9.05
CA SER A 102 15.75 -27.08 10.34
C SER A 102 15.48 -26.05 11.46
N ILE A 103 15.39 -26.52 12.71
CA ILE A 103 15.27 -25.63 13.88
C ILE A 103 16.44 -24.63 13.93
N GLN A 104 17.63 -25.03 13.48
CA GLN A 104 18.78 -24.15 13.43
C GLN A 104 18.58 -23.01 12.41
N ASP A 105 18.06 -23.32 11.22
CA ASP A 105 17.79 -22.32 10.18
C ASP A 105 16.67 -21.36 10.60
N LEU A 106 15.61 -21.88 11.21
CA LEU A 106 14.53 -21.07 11.77
C LEU A 106 15.04 -20.11 12.85
N ASN A 107 15.90 -20.59 13.75
CA ASN A 107 16.51 -19.75 14.77
C ASN A 107 17.45 -18.70 14.16
N ALA A 108 18.23 -19.04 13.13
CA ALA A 108 19.09 -18.08 12.45
C ALA A 108 18.27 -16.97 11.76
N TYR A 109 17.17 -17.35 11.09
CA TYR A 109 16.25 -16.42 10.44
C TYR A 109 15.56 -15.49 11.44
N ILE A 110 14.96 -16.01 12.51
CA ILE A 110 14.24 -15.20 13.52
C ILE A 110 15.18 -14.19 14.18
N ASN A 111 16.45 -14.55 14.36
CA ASN A 111 17.47 -13.67 14.94
C ASN A 111 18.14 -12.73 13.92
N TYR A 112 17.87 -12.87 12.63
CA TYR A 112 18.34 -11.94 11.59
C TYR A 112 17.43 -10.71 11.58
N ILE A 113 17.64 -9.81 12.54
CA ILE A 113 16.85 -8.58 12.68
C ILE A 113 17.43 -7.48 11.80
N ILE A 114 16.59 -6.89 10.95
CA ILE A 114 16.94 -5.75 10.11
C ILE A 114 17.18 -4.53 10.99
N ARG A 115 18.38 -3.94 10.91
CA ARG A 115 18.78 -2.85 11.80
C ARG A 115 18.37 -1.48 11.25
N PRO A 116 17.76 -0.61 12.06
CA PRO A 116 17.52 0.79 11.69
C PRO A 116 18.83 1.49 11.32
N GLY A 117 18.80 2.33 10.28
CA GLY A 117 19.96 3.11 9.81
C GLY A 117 21.04 2.30 9.08
N ALA A 118 20.94 0.96 9.02
CA ALA A 118 21.88 0.13 8.29
C ALA A 118 21.55 0.10 6.79
N THR A 119 22.57 -0.16 5.97
CA THR A 119 22.42 -0.36 4.53
C THR A 119 22.48 -1.84 4.21
N TYR A 120 21.59 -2.28 3.33
CA TYR A 120 21.51 -3.64 2.86
C TYR A 120 21.61 -3.70 1.34
N SER A 121 22.31 -4.71 0.84
CA SER A 121 22.34 -5.06 -0.58
C SER A 121 21.56 -6.34 -0.84
N LEU A 122 20.68 -6.35 -1.84
CA LEU A 122 20.03 -7.56 -2.32
C LEU A 122 20.67 -7.97 -3.65
N VAL A 123 21.22 -9.18 -3.69
CA VAL A 123 21.84 -9.76 -4.88
C VAL A 123 20.93 -10.86 -5.41
N VAL A 124 20.55 -10.75 -6.69
CA VAL A 124 19.77 -11.75 -7.41
C VAL A 124 20.54 -12.15 -8.67
N LYS A 125 20.81 -13.44 -8.80
CA LYS A 125 21.59 -13.98 -9.91
C LYS A 125 20.95 -15.25 -10.46
N ASN A 126 20.83 -15.37 -11.78
CA ASN A 126 20.57 -16.65 -12.46
C ASN A 126 21.75 -16.99 -13.39
N GLU A 127 21.58 -17.95 -14.30
CA GLU A 127 22.65 -18.36 -15.22
C GLU A 127 23.06 -17.26 -16.21
N ILE A 128 22.18 -16.29 -16.48
CA ILE A 128 22.30 -15.33 -17.59
C ILE A 128 22.61 -13.92 -17.07
N ASP A 129 21.94 -13.52 -15.98
CA ASP A 129 21.92 -12.16 -15.45
C ASP A 129 22.24 -12.11 -13.96
N SER A 130 22.72 -10.95 -13.52
CA SER A 130 22.99 -10.65 -12.11
C SER A 130 22.63 -9.20 -11.86
N VAL A 131 21.72 -8.98 -10.93
CA VAL A 131 21.28 -7.65 -10.51
C VAL A 131 21.55 -7.45 -9.04
N ILE A 132 21.90 -6.22 -8.68
CA ILE A 132 22.13 -5.80 -7.31
C ILE A 132 21.38 -4.51 -7.04
N ALA A 133 20.70 -4.45 -5.90
CA ALA A 133 20.08 -3.22 -5.42
C ALA A 133 20.51 -2.95 -3.98
N LYS A 134 20.50 -1.67 -3.61
CA LYS A 134 20.82 -1.22 -2.25
C LYS A 134 19.70 -0.39 -1.68
N THR A 135 19.52 -0.50 -0.36
CA THR A 135 18.59 0.34 0.39
C THR A 135 19.17 0.66 1.76
N THR A 136 18.94 1.89 2.24
CA THR A 136 19.27 2.31 3.60
C THR A 136 17.99 2.36 4.42
N VAL A 137 17.96 1.57 5.50
CA VAL A 137 16.79 1.44 6.37
C VAL A 137 16.59 2.75 7.14
N PRO A 138 15.38 3.36 7.11
CA PRO A 138 15.10 4.53 7.94
C PRO A 138 15.43 4.29 9.41
N ALA A 139 16.01 5.29 10.08
CA ALA A 139 16.52 5.14 11.44
C ALA A 139 15.40 5.08 12.49
N ALA A 140 14.28 5.75 12.23
CA ALA A 140 13.12 5.81 13.11
C ALA A 140 11.85 6.10 12.28
N MET A 141 10.71 6.16 12.97
CA MET A 141 9.50 6.81 12.48
C MET A 141 8.73 7.30 13.71
N ASN A 142 8.95 8.55 14.14
CA ASN A 142 8.27 9.05 15.32
C ASN A 142 6.93 9.66 14.92
N ILE A 143 5.87 9.26 15.63
CA ILE A 143 4.53 9.82 15.47
C ILE A 143 4.10 10.49 16.77
N ARG A 144 3.34 11.56 16.66
CA ARG A 144 2.80 12.30 17.81
C ARG A 144 1.38 12.75 17.53
N PRO A 145 0.53 12.79 18.57
CA PRO A 145 -0.82 13.30 18.41
C PRO A 145 -0.75 14.82 18.22
N ILE A 146 -1.62 15.37 17.39
CA ILE A 146 -1.69 16.80 17.14
C ILE A 146 -3.14 17.28 17.19
N ASP A 147 -3.33 18.43 17.83
CA ASP A 147 -4.59 19.15 17.82
C ASP A 147 -4.67 19.97 16.52
N LEU A 148 -5.62 19.63 15.66
CA LEU A 148 -5.88 20.33 14.40
C LEU A 148 -6.80 21.55 14.59
N GLY A 149 -7.32 21.76 15.80
CA GLY A 149 -8.27 22.82 16.12
C GLY A 149 -9.68 22.56 15.59
N ASP A 150 -10.41 23.65 15.40
CA ASP A 150 -11.81 23.64 14.97
C ASP A 150 -11.93 23.56 13.44
N TYR A 151 -12.89 22.75 12.97
CA TYR A 151 -13.25 22.61 11.57
C TYR A 151 -14.65 23.17 11.32
N GLU A 152 -14.77 24.06 10.33
CA GLU A 152 -16.06 24.64 9.91
C GLU A 152 -16.70 23.78 8.80
N CYS A 153 -17.83 23.17 9.13
CA CYS A 153 -18.65 22.41 8.20
C CYS A 153 -19.31 23.31 7.14
N PRO A 154 -19.70 22.75 5.96
CA PRO A 154 -20.33 23.54 4.90
C PRO A 154 -21.65 24.23 5.28
N ASP A 155 -22.33 23.76 6.33
CA ASP A 155 -23.55 24.34 6.89
C ASP A 155 -23.28 25.40 7.98
N GLY A 156 -22.02 25.69 8.28
CA GLY A 156 -21.57 26.65 9.29
C GLY A 156 -21.47 26.07 10.70
N GLU A 157 -21.71 24.77 10.90
CA GLU A 157 -21.41 24.10 12.16
C GLU A 157 -19.89 24.06 12.39
N VAL A 158 -19.43 24.31 13.62
CA VAL A 158 -18.01 24.25 13.97
C VAL A 158 -17.79 23.06 14.89
N LEU A 159 -16.94 22.14 14.46
CA LEU A 159 -16.63 20.90 15.18
C LEU A 159 -15.13 20.83 15.49
N PRO A 160 -14.74 20.55 16.75
CA PRO A 160 -13.33 20.36 17.09
C PRO A 160 -12.85 19.01 16.55
N ALA A 161 -11.69 18.99 15.88
CA ALA A 161 -11.05 17.74 15.47
C ALA A 161 -10.67 16.89 16.70
N GLY A 162 -10.71 15.56 16.55
CA GLY A 162 -10.31 14.65 17.62
C GLY A 162 -8.80 14.66 17.87
N VAL A 163 -8.41 14.32 19.09
CA VAL A 163 -7.02 13.99 19.45
C VAL A 163 -7.03 12.59 20.05
N ILE A 164 -6.21 11.70 19.50
CA ILE A 164 -6.11 10.30 19.92
C ILE A 164 -4.72 9.98 20.45
N ASP A 165 -4.60 8.96 21.29
CA ASP A 165 -3.33 8.40 21.72
C ASP A 165 -2.72 7.51 20.62
N VAL A 166 -1.70 8.05 19.96
CA VAL A 166 -0.91 7.33 18.95
C VAL A 166 0.23 6.50 19.54
N ASN A 167 0.37 6.45 20.87
CA ASN A 167 1.38 5.66 21.58
C ASN A 167 0.75 4.51 22.39
N ASN A 168 -0.48 4.12 22.07
CA ASN A 168 -1.19 3.06 22.79
C ASN A 168 -0.72 1.63 22.44
N LEU A 169 0.17 1.48 21.46
CA LEU A 169 0.75 0.20 21.08
C LEU A 169 2.28 0.33 21.06
N ASP A 170 2.92 -0.25 22.07
CA ASP A 170 4.39 -0.27 22.16
C ASP A 170 5.01 -0.95 20.93
N SER A 171 6.32 -0.69 20.72
CA SER A 171 7.11 -1.39 19.70
C SER A 171 7.09 -2.90 19.97
N LEU A 172 6.24 -3.62 19.22
CA LEU A 172 6.08 -5.07 19.36
C LEU A 172 7.32 -5.79 18.84
N SER A 173 7.83 -6.75 19.61
CA SER A 173 8.77 -7.74 19.09
C SER A 173 8.09 -8.60 18.02
N PHE A 174 8.86 -9.33 17.21
CA PHE A 174 8.30 -10.24 16.21
C PHE A 174 7.34 -11.27 16.83
N GLU A 175 7.69 -11.86 17.96
CA GLU A 175 6.84 -12.83 18.68
C GLU A 175 5.56 -12.19 19.23
N GLN A 176 5.66 -10.97 19.76
CA GLN A 176 4.49 -10.21 20.22
C GLN A 176 3.57 -9.85 19.06
N LEU A 177 4.13 -9.46 17.92
CA LEU A 177 3.37 -9.17 16.70
C LEU A 177 2.60 -10.40 16.21
N LEU A 178 3.21 -11.60 16.25
CA LEU A 178 2.52 -12.85 15.89
C LEU A 178 1.39 -13.17 16.87
N THR A 179 1.62 -12.96 18.17
CA THR A 179 0.60 -13.17 19.20
C THR A 179 -0.57 -12.21 19.01
N PHE A 180 -0.26 -10.91 18.81
CA PHE A 180 -1.24 -9.88 18.51
C PHE A 180 -2.03 -10.20 17.24
N ALA A 181 -1.37 -10.60 16.15
CA ALA A 181 -2.03 -10.93 14.89
C ALA A 181 -2.97 -12.13 14.99
N SER A 182 -2.67 -13.08 15.88
CA SER A 182 -3.51 -14.27 16.11
C SER A 182 -4.78 -13.98 16.90
N ASP A 183 -4.72 -13.08 17.88
CA ASP A 183 -5.86 -12.70 18.71
C ASP A 183 -5.71 -11.26 19.23
N PRO A 184 -6.05 -10.26 18.40
CA PRO A 184 -5.85 -8.86 18.75
C PRO A 184 -6.63 -8.42 19.99
N ILE A 185 -7.85 -8.94 20.16
CA ILE A 185 -8.75 -8.55 21.25
C ILE A 185 -8.21 -9.05 22.59
N ASN A 186 -7.84 -10.33 22.67
CA ASN A 186 -7.27 -10.85 23.92
C ASN A 186 -5.90 -10.22 24.21
N TYR A 187 -5.11 -9.88 23.18
CA TYR A 187 -3.86 -9.15 23.38
C TYR A 187 -4.10 -7.77 24.01
N ILE A 188 -5.06 -7.01 23.51
CA ILE A 188 -5.43 -5.68 24.04
C ILE A 188 -5.88 -5.78 25.49
N ILE A 189 -6.78 -6.72 25.79
CA ILE A 189 -7.31 -6.91 27.15
C ILE A 189 -6.19 -7.35 28.10
N SER A 190 -5.36 -8.30 27.70
CA SER A 190 -4.29 -8.86 28.56
C SER A 190 -3.18 -7.86 28.85
N ASN A 191 -2.91 -6.94 27.94
CA ASN A 191 -1.90 -5.89 28.09
C ASN A 191 -2.48 -4.55 28.56
N ASN A 192 -3.78 -4.48 28.85
CA ASN A 192 -4.46 -3.26 29.30
C ASN A 192 -4.22 -2.05 28.37
N ILE A 193 -4.29 -2.30 27.06
CA ILE A 193 -4.10 -1.26 26.03
C ILE A 193 -5.35 -0.40 25.94
N ASN A 194 -5.21 0.92 26.11
CA ASN A 194 -6.29 1.88 25.96
C ASN A 194 -6.46 2.28 24.49
N VAL A 195 -7.60 1.95 23.89
CA VAL A 195 -7.88 2.25 22.48
C VAL A 195 -8.92 3.36 22.39
N ASP A 196 -8.53 4.50 21.81
CA ASP A 196 -9.45 5.60 21.59
C ASP A 196 -10.46 5.28 20.48
N THR A 197 -11.65 5.86 20.60
CA THR A 197 -12.76 5.65 19.67
C THR A 197 -13.02 6.91 18.85
N VAL A 198 -13.15 6.72 17.54
CA VAL A 198 -13.56 7.78 16.60
C VAL A 198 -14.91 7.43 16.01
N ILE A 199 -15.77 8.44 15.84
CA ILE A 199 -17.12 8.26 15.29
C ILE A 199 -17.10 8.55 13.80
N TYR A 200 -17.45 7.56 13.00
CA TYR A 200 -17.59 7.70 11.56
C TYR A 200 -19.02 8.11 11.23
N ARG A 201 -19.14 9.30 10.62
CA ARG A 201 -20.40 9.93 10.24
C ARG A 201 -20.50 10.06 8.73
N PHE A 202 -21.72 10.05 8.21
CA PHE A 202 -22.00 10.36 6.81
C PHE A 202 -22.51 11.78 6.67
N GLY A 203 -22.24 12.40 5.52
CA GLY A 203 -22.84 13.67 5.15
C GLY A 203 -21.84 14.64 4.55
N ASP A 204 -22.34 15.84 4.23
CA ASP A 204 -21.59 16.84 3.49
C ASP A 204 -20.33 17.34 4.21
N CYS A 205 -20.34 17.36 5.55
CA CYS A 205 -19.16 17.69 6.35
C CYS A 205 -18.17 16.52 6.45
N PHE A 206 -18.64 15.27 6.40
CA PHE A 206 -17.86 14.11 6.83
C PHE A 206 -17.35 13.22 5.71
N THR A 207 -18.12 12.98 4.64
CA THR A 207 -17.78 11.99 3.58
C THR A 207 -17.82 12.55 2.15
N LYS A 208 -17.79 13.88 2.01
CA LYS A 208 -17.92 14.53 0.70
C LYS A 208 -16.63 14.59 -0.11
N SER A 209 -15.47 14.82 0.51
CA SER A 209 -14.20 15.00 -0.20
C SER A 209 -12.96 14.67 0.63
N PHE A 210 -11.77 14.84 0.04
CA PHE A 210 -10.48 14.82 0.74
C PHE A 210 -10.30 15.98 1.74
N ALA A 211 -11.16 16.99 1.68
CA ALA A 211 -11.16 18.11 2.61
C ALA A 211 -12.27 18.00 3.67
N SER A 212 -12.94 16.84 3.77
CA SER A 212 -13.95 16.60 4.82
C SER A 212 -13.34 16.73 6.22
N TYR A 213 -14.21 16.89 7.23
CA TYR A 213 -13.89 16.92 8.64
C TYR A 213 -12.82 15.86 9.02
N PRO A 214 -11.67 16.27 9.58
CA PRO A 214 -10.66 15.35 10.05
C PRO A 214 -11.13 14.69 11.35
N MET A 215 -11.08 13.37 11.41
CA MET A 215 -11.43 12.62 12.62
C MET A 215 -10.40 12.85 13.72
N PHE A 216 -9.11 12.93 13.34
CA PHE A 216 -7.99 13.31 14.18
C PHE A 216 -6.76 13.67 13.34
N GLY A 217 -5.71 14.21 13.96
CA GLY A 217 -4.42 14.48 13.32
C GLY A 217 -3.29 13.62 13.85
N VAL A 218 -2.34 13.28 12.97
CA VAL A 218 -1.06 12.68 13.34
C VAL A 218 0.07 13.52 12.77
N ASP A 219 0.99 13.93 13.62
CA ASP A 219 2.21 14.62 13.23
C ASP A 219 3.41 13.66 13.28
N PHE A 220 4.40 13.91 12.45
CA PHE A 220 5.57 13.04 12.28
C PHE A 220 6.76 13.84 11.72
N ASP A 221 7.95 13.25 11.78
CA ASP A 221 9.18 13.91 11.34
C ASP A 221 9.30 13.87 9.79
N ALA A 222 8.48 14.66 9.10
CA ALA A 222 8.41 14.68 7.63
C ALA A 222 9.72 15.11 6.95
N ASP A 223 10.51 15.96 7.59
CA ASP A 223 11.78 16.45 7.00
C ASP A 223 12.83 15.33 6.85
N ASP A 224 12.68 14.23 7.58
CA ASP A 224 13.62 13.09 7.55
C ASP A 224 13.30 12.07 6.43
N TYR A 225 12.12 12.16 5.81
CA TYR A 225 11.64 11.15 4.85
C TYR A 225 10.99 11.80 3.62
N GLN A 226 11.32 11.32 2.42
CA GLN A 226 10.66 11.80 1.19
C GLN A 226 9.21 11.32 1.08
N THR A 227 8.90 10.17 1.65
CA THR A 227 7.54 9.61 1.65
C THR A 227 7.29 8.82 2.91
N VAL A 228 6.09 8.97 3.44
CA VAL A 228 5.54 8.13 4.50
C VAL A 228 4.35 7.37 3.93
N LYS A 229 4.40 6.05 4.04
CA LYS A 229 3.31 5.16 3.69
C LYS A 229 2.45 4.90 4.92
N ILE A 230 1.18 5.27 4.84
CA ILE A 230 0.17 4.98 5.86
C ILE A 230 -0.61 3.76 5.43
N LEU A 231 -0.74 2.80 6.35
CA LEU A 231 -1.61 1.64 6.22
C LEU A 231 -2.69 1.71 7.28
N SER A 232 -3.92 1.43 6.88
CA SER A 232 -5.05 1.25 7.79
C SER A 232 -5.56 -0.18 7.61
N TYR A 233 -5.24 -1.02 8.60
CA TYR A 233 -5.61 -2.43 8.59
C TYR A 233 -6.77 -2.68 9.55
N ALA A 234 -7.94 -2.99 8.99
CA ALA A 234 -9.11 -3.39 9.75
C ALA A 234 -8.93 -4.83 10.25
N LEU A 235 -8.79 -5.00 11.57
CA LEU A 235 -8.52 -6.32 12.17
C LEU A 235 -9.74 -7.25 12.09
N ASP A 236 -10.93 -6.65 12.11
CA ASP A 236 -12.21 -7.37 12.03
C ASP A 236 -12.80 -7.41 10.61
N ALA A 237 -12.05 -7.07 9.55
CA ALA A 237 -12.58 -6.92 8.18
C ALA A 237 -13.37 -8.15 7.65
N ASN A 238 -13.07 -9.34 8.16
CA ASN A 238 -13.73 -10.59 7.78
C ASN A 238 -15.01 -10.89 8.57
N LYS A 239 -15.49 -9.95 9.41
CA LYS A 239 -16.67 -10.15 10.24
C LYS A 239 -17.93 -10.22 9.38
N ARG A 240 -18.49 -11.44 9.30
CA ARG A 240 -19.73 -11.71 8.57
C ARG A 240 -20.94 -11.77 9.49
N GLY A 241 -22.10 -11.43 8.95
CA GLY A 241 -23.40 -11.51 9.60
C GLY A 241 -24.52 -11.32 8.60
N LEU A 242 -25.77 -11.43 9.06
CA LEU A 242 -26.92 -11.30 8.18
C LEU A 242 -27.07 -9.86 7.66
N GLU A 243 -27.53 -9.74 6.43
CA GLU A 243 -27.90 -8.46 5.84
C GLU A 243 -28.86 -7.65 6.74
N PRO A 244 -28.66 -6.32 6.81
CA PRO A 244 -29.42 -5.47 7.69
C PRO A 244 -30.88 -5.38 7.21
N LEU A 245 -31.79 -5.40 8.18
CA LEU A 245 -33.20 -5.18 7.90
C LEU A 245 -33.42 -3.72 7.51
N ASP A 246 -34.28 -3.52 6.51
CA ASP A 246 -34.73 -2.22 6.05
C ASP A 246 -36.22 -2.30 5.73
N SER A 247 -37.02 -1.64 6.56
CA SER A 247 -38.48 -1.59 6.41
C SER A 247 -38.95 -0.92 5.12
N LEU A 248 -38.08 -0.14 4.46
CA LEU A 248 -38.37 0.52 3.19
C LEU A 248 -37.93 -0.31 1.98
N SER A 249 -37.27 -1.45 2.21
CA SER A 249 -36.80 -2.31 1.13
C SER A 249 -37.95 -3.04 0.44
N ASN A 250 -37.85 -3.13 -0.89
CA ASN A 250 -38.76 -3.93 -1.71
C ASN A 250 -38.33 -5.41 -1.79
N THR A 251 -37.13 -5.75 -1.30
CA THR A 251 -36.67 -7.13 -1.19
C THR A 251 -37.06 -7.68 0.18
N LEU A 252 -37.83 -8.76 0.19
CA LEU A 252 -38.48 -9.28 1.40
C LEU A 252 -37.93 -10.66 1.77
N ASP A 253 -37.55 -10.81 3.02
CA ASP A 253 -37.36 -12.09 3.68
C ASP A 253 -38.70 -12.54 4.29
N PRO A 254 -39.20 -13.75 4.01
CA PRO A 254 -40.50 -14.22 4.51
C PRO A 254 -40.62 -14.18 6.05
N ASP A 255 -39.51 -14.38 6.76
CA ASP A 255 -39.48 -14.50 8.21
C ASP A 255 -39.16 -13.16 8.92
N SER A 256 -38.35 -12.30 8.30
CA SER A 256 -37.78 -11.10 8.95
C SER A 256 -38.25 -9.77 8.36
N GLY A 257 -38.90 -9.77 7.19
CA GLY A 257 -39.36 -8.55 6.50
C GLY A 257 -38.35 -8.00 5.48
N GLY A 258 -38.45 -6.70 5.18
CA GLY A 258 -37.57 -6.05 4.20
C GLY A 258 -36.11 -6.00 4.64
N PHE A 259 -35.18 -6.19 3.70
CA PHE A 259 -33.74 -6.14 3.97
C PHE A 259 -32.95 -5.52 2.81
N ILE A 260 -31.76 -5.01 3.10
CA ILE A 260 -30.83 -4.51 2.08
C ILE A 260 -30.08 -5.70 1.48
N ASP A 261 -30.39 -6.00 0.21
CA ASP A 261 -29.77 -7.05 -0.58
C ASP A 261 -28.45 -6.53 -1.20
N TYR A 262 -27.35 -6.69 -0.49
CA TYR A 262 -26.03 -6.20 -0.88
C TYR A 262 -25.39 -7.06 -1.97
N ASN A 263 -25.65 -8.37 -1.98
CA ASN A 263 -25.09 -9.31 -2.95
C ASN A 263 -26.01 -9.57 -4.17
N TYR A 264 -27.22 -9.01 -4.16
CA TYR A 264 -28.21 -9.05 -5.24
C TYR A 264 -28.77 -10.44 -5.53
N ASN A 265 -28.80 -11.34 -4.55
CA ASN A 265 -29.35 -12.69 -4.72
C ASN A 265 -30.80 -12.83 -4.22
N ARG A 266 -31.37 -11.77 -3.64
CA ARG A 266 -32.74 -11.71 -3.08
C ARG A 266 -33.00 -12.65 -1.91
N ILE A 267 -31.95 -13.13 -1.25
CA ILE A 267 -32.01 -13.99 -0.08
C ILE A 267 -31.25 -13.28 1.02
N ARG A 268 -31.87 -13.13 2.19
CA ARG A 268 -31.22 -12.49 3.33
C ARG A 268 -30.13 -13.42 3.88
N ASP A 269 -28.88 -13.14 3.52
CA ASP A 269 -27.76 -14.02 3.84
C ASP A 269 -26.54 -13.27 4.39
N SER A 270 -25.38 -13.91 4.32
CA SER A 270 -24.18 -13.53 5.05
C SER A 270 -23.29 -12.56 4.26
N VAL A 271 -23.16 -11.35 4.79
CA VAL A 271 -22.36 -10.25 4.22
C VAL A 271 -21.35 -9.73 5.24
N PHE A 272 -20.39 -8.92 4.81
CA PHE A 272 -19.48 -8.21 5.73
C PHE A 272 -20.27 -7.12 6.47
N VAL A 273 -20.50 -7.31 7.76
CA VAL A 273 -21.38 -6.41 8.55
C VAL A 273 -20.65 -5.19 9.10
N ASN A 274 -19.32 -5.23 9.13
CA ASN A 274 -18.50 -4.10 9.51
C ASN A 274 -17.97 -3.32 8.32
N LEU A 275 -18.25 -3.72 7.07
CA LEU A 275 -17.94 -2.90 5.92
C LEU A 275 -18.72 -1.58 5.99
N ILE A 276 -18.05 -0.47 5.71
CA ILE A 276 -18.70 0.85 5.63
C ILE A 276 -19.39 0.93 4.27
N TYR A 277 -20.71 0.75 4.24
CA TYR A 277 -21.54 0.82 3.04
C TYR A 277 -21.99 2.26 2.75
N ASP A 278 -21.47 2.83 1.67
CA ASP A 278 -21.81 4.15 1.16
C ASP A 278 -21.75 4.14 -0.37
N THR A 279 -22.87 4.49 -0.99
CA THR A 279 -23.03 4.53 -2.45
C THR A 279 -23.21 5.95 -2.97
N THR A 280 -22.95 6.96 -2.13
CA THR A 280 -22.96 8.37 -2.55
C THR A 280 -21.92 8.61 -3.64
N LEU A 281 -22.15 9.66 -4.44
CA LEU A 281 -21.25 10.04 -5.51
C LEU A 281 -19.85 10.39 -4.99
N GLY A 282 -19.76 11.12 -3.87
CA GLY A 282 -18.49 11.46 -3.24
C GLY A 282 -17.70 10.21 -2.87
N PHE A 283 -18.33 9.25 -2.19
CA PHE A 283 -17.71 7.98 -1.84
C PHE A 283 -17.20 7.21 -3.06
N THR A 284 -18.02 7.13 -4.11
CA THR A 284 -17.68 6.41 -5.34
C THR A 284 -16.54 7.10 -6.11
N ILE A 285 -16.44 8.42 -6.09
CA ILE A 285 -15.34 9.16 -6.73
C ILE A 285 -14.01 8.85 -6.03
N TRP A 286 -13.99 8.88 -4.70
CA TRP A 286 -12.73 8.78 -3.95
C TRP A 286 -12.27 7.36 -3.68
N LYS A 287 -13.21 6.45 -3.36
CA LYS A 287 -12.89 5.06 -3.06
C LYS A 287 -13.15 4.14 -4.25
N GLY A 288 -13.83 4.60 -5.29
CA GLY A 288 -14.28 3.72 -6.37
C GLY A 288 -15.48 2.86 -5.97
N ARG A 289 -15.84 1.89 -6.82
CA ARG A 289 -16.91 0.92 -6.52
C ARG A 289 -16.37 -0.21 -5.64
N TYR A 290 -17.26 -0.84 -4.87
CA TYR A 290 -16.91 -2.07 -4.14
C TYR A 290 -16.50 -3.17 -5.10
N LEU A 291 -15.46 -3.91 -4.71
CA LEU A 291 -15.13 -5.19 -5.33
C LEU A 291 -16.17 -6.23 -4.89
N ARG A 292 -16.32 -7.31 -5.65
CA ARG A 292 -17.29 -8.37 -5.36
C ARG A 292 -16.63 -9.73 -5.41
N ASP A 293 -16.96 -10.59 -4.44
CA ASP A 293 -16.48 -11.97 -4.42
C ASP A 293 -17.30 -12.85 -5.39
N GLU A 294 -17.00 -14.16 -5.41
CA GLU A 294 -17.69 -15.15 -6.24
C GLU A 294 -19.21 -15.23 -5.98
N ASN A 295 -19.65 -14.86 -4.77
CA ASN A 295 -21.06 -14.82 -4.37
C ASN A 295 -21.65 -13.42 -4.51
N SER A 296 -20.96 -12.53 -5.23
CA SER A 296 -21.32 -11.13 -5.40
C SER A 296 -21.35 -10.32 -4.10
N VAL A 297 -20.77 -10.80 -2.99
CA VAL A 297 -20.72 -10.04 -1.74
C VAL A 297 -19.70 -8.89 -1.89
N PRO A 298 -20.12 -7.64 -1.64
CA PRO A 298 -19.23 -6.48 -1.77
C PRO A 298 -18.13 -6.47 -0.68
N TYR A 299 -16.92 -6.09 -1.05
CA TYR A 299 -15.80 -5.91 -0.13
C TYR A 299 -14.84 -4.80 -0.56
N ARG A 300 -13.90 -4.46 0.32
CA ARG A 300 -12.79 -3.52 0.08
C ARG A 300 -11.46 -4.22 0.34
N ILE A 301 -10.41 -3.74 -0.33
CA ILE A 301 -9.06 -4.23 -0.08
C ILE A 301 -8.65 -3.79 1.33
N ASN A 302 -8.07 -4.71 2.09
CA ASN A 302 -7.56 -4.46 3.43
C ASN A 302 -6.13 -5.00 3.52
N PRO A 303 -5.11 -4.20 3.86
CA PRO A 303 -5.19 -2.80 4.33
C PRO A 303 -5.52 -1.78 3.23
N TRP A 304 -6.12 -0.67 3.63
CA TRP A 304 -6.10 0.56 2.85
C TRP A 304 -4.70 1.20 2.95
N GLN A 305 -4.20 1.76 1.85
CA GLN A 305 -2.88 2.39 1.80
C GLN A 305 -2.94 3.82 1.25
N TRP A 306 -2.09 4.69 1.78
CA TRP A 306 -1.95 6.07 1.32
C TRP A 306 -0.50 6.56 1.48
N ASN A 307 0.05 7.23 0.48
CA ASN A 307 1.37 7.86 0.55
C ASN A 307 1.23 9.36 0.80
N ILE A 308 1.98 9.88 1.76
CA ILE A 308 2.04 11.31 2.08
C ILE A 308 3.49 11.79 2.18
N GLU A 309 3.68 13.08 1.96
CA GLU A 309 5.01 13.72 1.97
C GLU A 309 5.09 14.83 3.04
N THR A 310 3.96 15.22 3.64
CA THR A 310 3.86 16.37 4.54
C THR A 310 3.20 16.01 5.87
N ALA A 311 3.73 16.57 6.95
CA ALA A 311 3.13 16.54 8.27
C ALA A 311 2.62 17.95 8.68
N PRO A 312 1.63 18.05 9.58
CA PRO A 312 0.81 16.95 10.10
C PRO A 312 -0.17 16.43 9.04
N THR A 313 -0.58 15.17 9.17
CA THR A 313 -1.61 14.59 8.30
C THR A 313 -2.97 14.55 9.01
N PRO A 314 -4.03 15.12 8.43
CA PRO A 314 -5.38 14.88 8.90
C PRO A 314 -5.82 13.46 8.51
N VAL A 315 -6.23 12.66 9.49
CA VAL A 315 -6.85 11.36 9.26
C VAL A 315 -8.36 11.53 9.19
N MET A 316 -8.91 11.21 8.03
CA MET A 316 -10.33 11.40 7.70
C MET A 316 -10.99 10.08 7.27
N TRP A 317 -12.26 10.13 6.91
CA TRP A 317 -13.07 8.98 6.47
C TRP A 317 -12.42 8.11 5.38
N LEU A 318 -11.57 8.69 4.51
CA LEU A 318 -10.88 7.96 3.45
C LEU A 318 -10.00 6.82 3.95
N TYR A 319 -9.46 6.93 5.16
CA TYR A 319 -8.56 5.93 5.75
C TYR A 319 -9.28 4.67 6.26
N PHE A 320 -10.61 4.67 6.33
CA PHE A 320 -11.37 3.59 6.96
C PHE A 320 -12.40 3.00 6.01
N ASP A 321 -12.22 1.72 5.66
CA ASP A 321 -13.19 0.97 4.86
C ASP A 321 -14.12 0.10 5.72
N TYR A 322 -13.74 -0.17 6.97
CA TYR A 322 -14.46 -1.02 7.89
C TYR A 322 -14.60 -0.35 9.26
N TYR A 323 -15.72 -0.58 9.93
CA TYR A 323 -15.92 -0.32 11.36
C TYR A 323 -15.18 -1.36 12.21
N GLY A 324 -14.96 -1.00 13.47
CA GLY A 324 -14.28 -1.84 14.46
C GLY A 324 -12.82 -1.41 14.65
N LEU A 325 -12.01 -2.34 15.14
CA LEU A 325 -10.63 -2.08 15.51
C LEU A 325 -9.72 -1.94 14.27
N GLN A 326 -8.98 -0.84 14.20
CA GLN A 326 -8.03 -0.53 13.14
C GLN A 326 -6.61 -0.51 13.71
N LEU A 327 -5.69 -1.19 13.03
CA LEU A 327 -4.26 -1.01 13.20
C LEU A 327 -3.77 -0.01 12.16
N MET A 328 -3.47 1.20 12.61
CA MET A 328 -2.84 2.20 11.76
C MET A 328 -1.32 2.06 11.85
N THR A 329 -0.67 1.97 10.70
CA THR A 329 0.79 1.89 10.58
C THR A 329 1.30 3.06 9.76
N PHE A 330 2.21 3.84 10.33
CA PHE A 330 2.96 4.88 9.65
C PHE A 330 4.36 4.33 9.35
N GLN A 331 4.69 4.22 8.07
CA GLN A 331 5.96 3.67 7.60
C GLN A 331 6.79 4.77 6.96
N ALA A 332 7.91 5.15 7.58
CA ALA A 332 8.97 5.84 6.89
C ALA A 332 9.55 4.89 5.84
N THR A 333 9.72 5.34 4.59
CA THR A 333 10.30 4.52 3.51
C THR A 333 11.64 5.07 3.08
N SER A 334 12.50 4.20 2.52
CA SER A 334 13.76 4.59 1.91
C SER A 334 13.54 5.39 0.62
N GLU A 335 14.56 6.15 0.22
CA GLU A 335 14.58 6.90 -1.04
C GLU A 335 14.25 6.04 -2.27
N SER A 336 14.68 4.77 -2.29
CA SER A 336 14.33 3.84 -3.37
C SER A 336 12.82 3.62 -3.55
N TYR A 337 12.03 3.74 -2.48
CA TYR A 337 10.57 3.70 -2.59
C TYR A 337 10.05 4.96 -3.30
N PHE A 338 10.47 6.14 -2.86
CA PHE A 338 10.05 7.41 -3.47
C PHE A 338 10.44 7.47 -4.95
N ASN A 339 11.69 7.16 -5.29
CA ASN A 339 12.18 7.20 -6.67
C ASN A 339 11.38 6.26 -7.58
N TYR A 340 11.16 5.02 -7.15
CA TYR A 340 10.38 4.05 -7.92
C TYR A 340 8.95 4.53 -8.18
N PHE A 341 8.28 5.08 -7.15
CA PHE A 341 6.89 5.56 -7.26
C PHE A 341 6.75 6.94 -7.90
N SER A 342 7.82 7.73 -7.96
CA SER A 342 7.87 8.94 -8.78
C SER A 342 7.86 8.63 -10.28
N GLY A 343 8.37 7.46 -10.68
CA GLY A 343 8.36 6.97 -12.05
C GLY A 343 7.06 6.24 -12.39
N ASP A 344 5.92 6.94 -12.40
CA ASP A 344 4.57 6.47 -12.77
C ASP A 344 4.35 4.94 -12.88
N PRO A 345 4.53 4.18 -11.78
CA PRO A 345 4.46 2.72 -11.83
C PRO A 345 3.03 2.20 -11.96
N VAL A 346 2.04 3.09 -11.84
CA VAL A 346 0.62 2.80 -11.99
C VAL A 346 0.14 3.02 -13.43
N GLY A 347 1.03 3.46 -14.33
CA GLY A 347 0.78 3.50 -15.76
C GLY A 347 -0.21 4.57 -16.20
N LEU A 348 -0.28 5.71 -15.48
CA LEU A 348 -1.03 6.87 -15.99
C LEU A 348 -0.30 7.50 -17.19
N ASN A 349 1.02 7.29 -17.28
CA ASN A 349 1.93 7.73 -18.32
C ASN A 349 2.80 6.55 -18.78
N ILE A 350 2.37 5.93 -19.87
CA ILE A 350 3.03 4.77 -20.50
C ILE A 350 4.45 5.04 -21.04
N TRP A 351 4.92 6.30 -20.98
CA TRP A 351 6.23 6.72 -21.48
C TRP A 351 7.28 6.89 -20.36
N LEU A 352 6.88 6.79 -19.10
CA LEU A 352 7.77 6.91 -17.95
C LEU A 352 7.89 5.55 -17.28
N LEU A 353 9.09 4.95 -17.34
CA LEU A 353 9.37 3.73 -16.57
C LEU A 353 9.62 4.10 -15.10
N PRO A 354 9.27 3.20 -14.17
CA PRO A 354 9.68 3.32 -12.77
C PRO A 354 11.19 3.39 -12.63
N ASP A 355 11.67 4.25 -11.74
CA ASP A 355 13.10 4.38 -11.46
C ASP A 355 13.57 3.21 -10.57
N SER A 356 14.13 2.18 -11.22
CA SER A 356 14.61 0.99 -10.54
C SER A 356 15.95 1.25 -9.86
N ASN A 357 16.10 0.76 -8.62
CA ASN A 357 17.38 0.76 -7.93
C ASN A 357 18.21 -0.53 -8.14
N PHE A 358 17.81 -1.40 -9.08
CA PHE A 358 18.60 -2.54 -9.50
C PHE A 358 19.55 -2.17 -10.64
N GLU A 359 20.85 -2.32 -10.41
CA GLU A 359 21.85 -2.14 -11.46
C GLU A 359 21.67 -3.22 -12.54
N GLY A 360 21.30 -2.81 -13.76
CA GLY A 360 21.07 -3.72 -14.89
C GLY A 360 19.78 -4.55 -14.78
N GLY A 361 18.80 -4.09 -14.00
CA GLY A 361 17.53 -4.78 -13.80
C GLY A 361 16.34 -3.82 -13.66
N LEU A 362 15.18 -4.40 -13.36
CA LEU A 362 13.92 -3.69 -13.13
C LEU A 362 13.33 -4.04 -11.76
N GLY A 363 12.36 -3.26 -11.32
CA GLY A 363 11.66 -3.43 -10.04
C GLY A 363 12.28 -2.59 -8.93
N VAL A 364 12.03 -2.95 -7.67
CA VAL A 364 12.46 -2.14 -6.52
C VAL A 364 12.83 -3.00 -5.32
N PHE A 365 13.94 -2.64 -4.68
CA PHE A 365 14.28 -3.07 -3.34
C PHE A 365 14.26 -1.87 -2.39
N TYR A 366 13.30 -1.85 -1.47
CA TYR A 366 13.15 -0.75 -0.52
C TYR A 366 13.10 -1.24 0.92
N SER A 367 13.27 -0.30 1.84
CA SER A 367 13.22 -0.57 3.27
C SER A 367 12.33 0.42 3.99
N SER A 368 11.80 0.02 5.15
CA SER A 368 10.94 0.88 5.95
C SER A 368 11.17 0.77 7.45
N PHE A 369 10.79 1.79 8.19
CA PHE A 369 10.62 1.75 9.65
C PHE A 369 9.17 2.09 9.97
N ALA A 370 8.52 1.28 10.82
CA ALA A 370 7.09 1.37 11.06
C ALA A 370 6.75 1.69 12.53
N SER A 371 5.88 2.69 12.72
CA SER A 371 5.21 2.98 13.99
C SER A 371 3.73 2.71 13.88
N ARG A 372 3.13 2.20 14.97
CA ARG A 372 1.79 1.62 14.95
C ARG A 372 0.98 2.06 16.14
N PHE A 373 -0.32 2.25 15.93
CA PHE A 373 -1.28 2.48 17.00
C PHE A 373 -2.63 1.88 16.63
N LEU A 374 -3.47 1.74 17.65
CA LEU A 374 -4.82 1.22 17.52
C LEU A 374 -5.83 2.36 17.62
N VAL A 375 -6.87 2.29 16.81
CA VAL A 375 -8.04 3.17 16.92
C VAL A 375 -9.31 2.37 16.63
N HIS A 376 -10.36 2.59 17.41
CA HIS A 376 -11.65 1.95 17.19
C HIS A 376 -12.57 2.88 16.40
N VAL A 377 -12.97 2.45 15.20
CA VAL A 377 -13.91 3.20 14.36
C VAL A 377 -15.33 2.73 14.65
N LYS A 378 -16.14 3.60 15.26
CA LYS A 378 -17.54 3.33 15.60
C LYS A 378 -18.49 4.02 14.61
N ARG A 379 -19.61 3.37 14.32
CA ARG A 379 -20.72 3.99 13.57
C ARG A 379 -21.42 5.07 14.43
N ASP A 380 -21.80 6.17 13.80
CA ASP A 380 -22.72 7.15 14.40
C ASP A 380 -24.10 6.49 14.63
N GLU A 381 -24.58 6.53 15.87
CA GLU A 381 -25.83 5.87 16.30
C GLU A 381 -27.09 6.67 15.97
#